data_AF-F9EMN9-F1
#
_entry.id   AF-F9EMN9-F1
#
_cell.length_a   1.000
_cell.length_b   1.000
_cell.length_c   1.000
_cell.angle_alpha   90.00
_cell.angle_beta   90.00
_cell.angle_gamma   90.00
#
_symmetry.space_group_name_H-M   'P 1'
#
loop_
_entity.id
_entity.type
_entity.pdbx_description
1 polymer ?
#
loop_
_entity_poly.entity_id
_entity_poly.type
_entity_poly.pdbx_seq_one_letter_code
_entity_poly.pdbx_strand_id
1 'polypeptide(L)'
;MENLKLFLDDETKKENKIEKLIKEFDLKRFFINNRRYLGNKYSLTNFIKRIVEENCKNINIVADVFSGTGSVSEIFKDKQLITNDLLYCNYISNYAWFSSEDYSEEKIINIVYEYNKIKTSENNYVRENFADTFFFSK
;
A
#
# COMPACT_ATOMS: atom_id res chain seq x y z
N MET A 1 -14.61 9.13 -30.05
CA MET A 1 -15.21 9.66 -28.80
C MET A 1 -16.11 8.65 -28.10
N GLU A 2 -16.83 7.77 -28.81
CA GLU A 2 -17.73 6.76 -28.23
C GLU A 2 -17.02 5.70 -27.35
N ASN A 3 -15.88 5.17 -27.81
CA ASN A 3 -15.09 4.17 -27.06
C ASN A 3 -14.48 4.72 -25.75
N LEU A 4 -14.14 6.00 -25.70
CA LEU A 4 -13.60 6.64 -24.50
C LEU A 4 -14.69 6.77 -23.42
N LYS A 5 -15.92 7.06 -23.84
CA LYS A 5 -17.08 7.15 -22.96
C LYS A 5 -17.43 5.79 -22.35
N LEU A 6 -17.36 4.73 -23.16
CA LEU A 6 -17.58 3.35 -22.70
C LEU A 6 -16.55 2.92 -21.65
N PHE A 7 -15.28 3.25 -21.87
CA PHE A 7 -14.18 2.92 -20.95
C PHE A 7 -14.32 3.66 -19.61
N LEU A 8 -14.62 4.96 -19.68
CA LEU A 8 -14.88 5.78 -18.49
C LEU A 8 -16.12 5.28 -17.74
N ASP A 9 -17.21 4.92 -18.42
CA ASP A 9 -18.42 4.40 -17.79
C ASP A 9 -18.16 3.07 -17.04
N ASP A 10 -17.32 2.19 -17.60
CA ASP A 10 -16.97 0.91 -16.97
C ASP A 10 -16.04 1.09 -15.77
N GLU A 11 -15.06 2.00 -15.83
CA GLU A 11 -14.25 2.38 -14.67
C GLU A 11 -15.12 2.97 -13.56
N THR A 12 -16.03 3.89 -13.91
CA THR A 12 -16.93 4.53 -12.94
C THR A 12 -17.87 3.51 -12.29
N LYS A 13 -18.40 2.54 -13.06
CA LYS A 13 -19.23 1.45 -12.51
C LYS A 13 -18.44 0.53 -11.60
N LYS A 14 -17.19 0.19 -11.98
CA LYS A 14 -16.30 -0.64 -11.18
C LYS A 14 -15.93 0.04 -9.87
N GLU A 15 -15.56 1.32 -9.90
CA GLU A 15 -15.25 2.13 -8.72
C GLU A 15 -16.46 2.20 -7.77
N ASN A 16 -17.67 2.41 -8.32
CA ASN A 16 -18.91 2.37 -7.55
C ASN A 16 -19.20 0.99 -6.91
N LYS A 17 -18.87 -0.12 -7.58
CA LYS A 17 -19.01 -1.48 -7.02
C LYS A 17 -18.07 -1.69 -5.83
N ILE A 18 -16.81 -1.29 -5.97
CA ILE A 18 -15.77 -1.44 -4.94
C ILE A 18 -16.10 -0.62 -3.70
N GLU A 19 -16.47 0.66 -3.87
CA GLU A 19 -16.89 1.52 -2.75
C GLU A 19 -18.09 0.93 -2.00
N LYS A 20 -19.05 0.36 -2.74
CA LYS A 20 -20.19 -0.32 -2.14
C LYS A 20 -19.77 -1.52 -1.30
N LEU A 21 -18.86 -2.36 -1.79
CA LEU A 21 -18.35 -3.53 -1.05
C LEU A 21 -17.57 -3.12 0.20
N ILE A 22 -16.70 -2.11 0.11
CA ILE A 22 -15.96 -1.59 1.26
C ILE A 22 -16.93 -1.12 2.35
N LYS A 23 -17.99 -0.41 1.96
CA LYS A 23 -19.03 0.07 2.88
C LYS A 23 -19.87 -1.06 3.46
N GLU A 24 -20.25 -2.05 2.65
CA GLU A 24 -21.04 -3.21 3.08
C GLU A 24 -20.29 -4.04 4.13
N PHE A 25 -18.99 -4.20 3.97
CA PHE A 25 -18.13 -4.96 4.87
C PHE A 25 -17.51 -4.13 6.01
N ASP A 26 -17.84 -2.84 6.11
CA ASP A 26 -17.26 -1.90 7.09
C ASP A 26 -15.72 -1.92 7.10
N LEU A 27 -15.12 -1.97 5.91
CA LEU A 27 -13.67 -2.04 5.75
C LEU A 27 -13.05 -0.65 5.68
N LYS A 28 -11.80 -0.55 6.15
CA LYS A 28 -10.96 0.64 5.98
C LYS A 28 -9.99 0.43 4.84
N ARG A 29 -9.72 1.49 4.07
CA ARG A 29 -8.66 1.50 3.07
C ARG A 29 -7.29 1.53 3.72
N PHE A 30 -6.37 0.78 3.13
CA PHE A 30 -4.96 0.79 3.51
C PHE A 30 -4.15 1.51 2.45
N PHE A 31 -3.18 2.26 2.92
CA PHE A 31 -2.19 2.96 2.12
C PHE A 31 -0.81 2.46 2.54
N ILE A 32 0.17 2.57 1.64
CA ILE A 32 1.55 2.09 1.87
C ILE A 32 2.17 2.65 3.16
N ASN A 33 1.82 3.89 3.52
CA ASN A 33 2.28 4.57 4.74
C ASN A 33 1.63 4.07 6.03
N ASN A 34 0.57 3.24 5.97
CA ASN A 34 0.01 2.61 7.16
C ASN A 34 0.92 1.49 7.72
N ARG A 35 1.88 1.00 6.91
CA ARG A 35 2.84 0.00 7.37
C ARG A 35 3.87 0.63 8.31
N ARG A 36 3.87 0.19 9.57
CA ARG A 36 4.89 0.56 10.56
C ARG A 36 6.21 -0.13 10.26
N TYR A 37 7.28 0.63 10.31
CA TYR A 37 8.63 0.14 10.07
C TYR A 37 9.63 1.06 10.77
N LEU A 38 10.60 0.48 11.47
CA LEU A 38 11.57 1.27 12.20
C LEU A 38 12.41 2.09 11.22
N GLY A 39 12.53 3.40 11.49
CA GLY A 39 13.27 4.30 10.61
C GLY A 39 12.54 4.64 9.30
N ASN A 40 11.24 4.36 9.17
CA ASN A 40 10.42 4.82 8.05
C ASN A 40 10.56 6.35 7.86
N LYS A 41 10.79 6.79 6.61
CA LYS A 41 11.06 8.19 6.24
C LYS A 41 9.82 8.94 5.75
N TYR A 42 8.61 8.41 6.02
CA TYR A 42 7.34 8.99 5.56
C TYR A 42 7.20 10.48 5.90
N SER A 43 7.57 10.91 7.11
CA SER A 43 7.50 12.32 7.52
C SER A 43 8.45 13.25 6.76
N LEU A 44 9.48 12.70 6.11
CA LEU A 44 10.50 13.44 5.35
C LEU A 44 10.26 13.42 3.85
N THR A 45 9.19 12.77 3.38
CA THR A 45 8.92 12.58 1.95
C THR A 45 8.85 13.89 1.17
N ASN A 46 8.16 14.91 1.70
CA ASN A 46 8.10 16.24 1.08
C ASN A 46 9.47 16.91 0.99
N PHE A 47 10.30 16.77 2.02
CA PHE A 47 11.66 17.30 2.02
C PHE A 47 12.51 16.60 0.96
N ILE A 48 12.49 15.27 0.92
CA ILE A 48 13.23 14.46 -0.06
C ILE A 48 12.81 14.83 -1.48
N LYS A 49 11.50 14.85 -1.75
CA LYS A 49 10.95 15.18 -3.06
C LYS A 49 11.43 16.56 -3.53
N ARG A 50 11.31 17.58 -2.68
CA ARG A 50 11.77 18.93 -2.99
C ARG A 50 13.27 18.96 -3.32
N ILE A 51 14.11 18.35 -2.49
CA ILE A 51 15.57 18.34 -2.72
C ILE A 51 15.92 17.66 -4.05
N VAL A 52 15.25 16.55 -4.39
CA VAL A 52 15.45 15.85 -5.66
C VAL A 52 15.00 16.72 -6.83
N GLU A 53 13.83 17.35 -6.76
CA GLU A 53 13.32 18.23 -7.83
C GLU A 53 14.22 19.46 -8.07
N GLU A 54 14.80 20.04 -7.00
CA GLU A 54 15.69 21.19 -7.09
C GLU A 54 17.06 20.85 -7.69
N ASN A 55 17.59 19.65 -7.40
CA ASN A 55 18.98 19.30 -7.69
C ASN A 55 19.15 18.25 -8.80
N CYS A 56 18.11 17.51 -9.14
CA CYS A 56 18.16 16.44 -10.13
C CYS A 56 17.20 16.74 -11.28
N LYS A 57 17.73 17.00 -12.48
CA LYS A 57 16.94 17.30 -13.67
C LYS A 57 16.76 16.05 -14.53
N ASN A 58 15.58 15.91 -15.14
CA ASN A 58 15.27 14.85 -16.12
C ASN A 58 15.47 13.42 -15.60
N ILE A 59 15.14 13.18 -14.32
CA ILE A 59 15.17 11.82 -13.77
C ILE A 59 13.98 11.01 -14.32
N ASN A 60 14.28 9.80 -14.77
CA ASN A 60 13.30 8.84 -15.28
C ASN A 60 13.28 7.53 -14.48
N ILE A 61 14.35 7.27 -13.71
CA ILE A 61 14.54 6.05 -12.95
C ILE A 61 14.98 6.41 -11.53
N VAL A 62 14.39 5.78 -10.53
CA VAL A 62 14.77 5.91 -9.11
C VAL A 62 15.07 4.52 -8.56
N ALA A 63 16.25 4.35 -7.96
CA ALA A 63 16.64 3.12 -7.30
C ALA A 63 16.64 3.32 -5.77
N ASP A 64 15.74 2.63 -5.08
CA ASP A 64 15.59 2.63 -3.62
C ASP A 64 16.15 1.31 -3.07
N VAL A 65 17.45 1.33 -2.73
CA VAL A 65 18.23 0.13 -2.38
C VAL A 65 17.85 -0.46 -1.02
N PHE A 66 17.26 0.35 -0.14
CA PHE A 66 16.83 -0.01 1.21
C PHE A 66 15.40 0.46 1.44
N SER A 67 14.52 -0.03 0.57
CA SER A 67 13.16 0.48 0.43
C SER A 67 12.28 0.27 1.66
N GLY A 68 12.50 -0.78 2.47
CA GLY A 68 11.72 -1.05 3.67
C GLY A 68 10.22 -1.15 3.38
N THR A 69 9.47 -0.09 3.73
CA THR A 69 8.03 0.02 3.43
C THR A 69 7.70 0.46 2.02
N GLY A 70 8.67 1.02 1.29
CA GLY A 70 8.44 1.68 0.01
C GLY A 70 7.93 3.10 0.14
N SER A 71 7.86 3.70 1.35
CA SER A 71 7.30 5.05 1.52
C SER A 71 8.03 6.14 0.76
N VAL A 72 9.34 5.97 0.52
CA VAL A 72 10.14 6.90 -0.32
C VAL A 72 10.03 6.54 -1.80
N SER A 73 9.88 5.26 -2.14
CA SER A 73 9.61 4.85 -3.52
C SER A 73 8.26 5.41 -4.02
N GLU A 74 7.22 5.42 -3.17
CA GLU A 74 5.87 5.91 -3.51
C GLU A 74 5.84 7.36 -4.02
N ILE A 75 6.70 8.25 -3.50
CA ILE A 75 6.73 9.65 -3.96
C ILE A 75 7.25 9.82 -5.39
N PHE A 76 7.93 8.80 -5.94
CA PHE A 76 8.48 8.78 -7.29
C PHE A 76 7.81 7.72 -8.17
N LYS A 77 6.58 7.29 -7.85
CA LYS A 77 5.84 6.29 -8.62
C LYS A 77 5.51 6.70 -10.06
N ASP A 78 5.66 7.98 -10.39
CA ASP A 78 5.60 8.50 -11.75
C ASP A 78 6.88 8.20 -12.57
N LYS A 79 7.91 7.63 -11.93
CA LYS A 79 9.18 7.20 -12.52
C LYS A 79 9.25 5.67 -12.57
N GLN A 80 10.21 5.16 -13.34
CA GLN A 80 10.56 3.75 -13.22
C GLN A 80 11.24 3.51 -11.87
N LEU A 81 10.66 2.65 -11.05
CA LEU A 81 11.17 2.32 -9.72
C LEU A 81 11.98 1.01 -9.76
N ILE A 82 13.12 1.02 -9.08
CA ILE A 82 13.90 -0.17 -8.74
C ILE A 82 13.97 -0.24 -7.22
N THR A 83 13.16 -1.10 -6.61
CA THR A 83 13.17 -1.29 -5.15
C THR A 83 13.99 -2.52 -4.79
N ASN A 84 14.85 -2.39 -3.79
CA ASN A 84 15.55 -3.51 -3.18
C ASN A 84 15.42 -3.43 -1.65
N ASP A 85 15.48 -4.60 -1.00
CA ASP A 85 15.63 -4.73 0.44
C ASP A 85 16.19 -6.13 0.76
N LEU A 86 16.86 -6.27 1.90
CA LEU A 86 17.39 -7.57 2.32
C LEU A 86 16.27 -8.53 2.78
N LEU A 87 15.20 -8.01 3.37
CA LEU A 87 14.13 -8.83 3.91
C LEU A 87 13.10 -9.19 2.84
N TYR A 88 12.91 -10.49 2.62
CA TYR A 88 11.94 -11.01 1.63
C TYR A 88 10.51 -10.48 1.85
N CYS A 89 10.09 -10.24 3.09
CA CYS A 89 8.77 -9.69 3.37
C CYS A 89 8.58 -8.26 2.81
N ASN A 90 9.67 -7.48 2.71
CA ASN A 90 9.66 -6.16 2.08
C ASN A 90 9.56 -6.27 0.56
N TYR A 91 10.27 -7.24 -0.04
CA TYR A 91 10.12 -7.54 -1.47
C TYR A 91 8.66 -7.81 -1.83
N ILE A 92 7.97 -8.69 -1.10
CA ILE A 92 6.56 -9.01 -1.36
C ILE A 92 5.66 -7.79 -1.24
N SER A 93 5.89 -6.95 -0.22
CA SER A 93 5.10 -5.74 0.00
C SER A 93 5.32 -4.72 -1.13
N ASN A 94 6.58 -4.44 -1.48
CA ASN A 94 6.92 -3.51 -2.56
C ASN A 94 6.40 -4.02 -3.91
N TYR A 95 6.51 -5.32 -4.17
CA TYR A 95 5.96 -5.92 -5.38
C TYR A 95 4.45 -5.70 -5.48
N ALA A 96 3.70 -5.95 -4.41
CA ALA A 96 2.26 -5.74 -4.39
C ALA A 96 1.86 -4.26 -4.59
N TRP A 97 2.68 -3.31 -4.13
CA TRP A 97 2.39 -1.88 -4.28
C TRP A 97 2.84 -1.28 -5.62
N PHE A 98 3.94 -1.76 -6.20
CA PHE A 98 4.59 -1.11 -7.35
C PHE A 98 4.59 -1.95 -8.63
N SER A 99 4.20 -3.22 -8.58
CA SER A 99 4.04 -4.02 -9.80
C SER A 99 2.91 -3.44 -10.64
N SER A 100 3.11 -3.43 -11.96
CA SER A 100 2.09 -3.04 -12.94
C SER A 100 1.16 -4.19 -13.34
N GLU A 101 1.20 -5.31 -12.62
CA GLU A 101 0.33 -6.45 -12.89
C GLU A 101 -1.12 -6.16 -12.48
N ASP A 102 -2.05 -6.59 -13.32
CA ASP A 102 -3.47 -6.53 -13.00
C ASP A 102 -3.79 -7.41 -11.80
N TYR A 103 -4.66 -6.92 -10.92
CA TYR A 103 -5.16 -7.66 -9.77
C TYR A 103 -6.66 -7.50 -9.58
N SER A 104 -7.25 -8.44 -8.85
CA SER A 104 -8.67 -8.40 -8.49
C SER A 104 -8.85 -7.71 -7.14
N GLU A 105 -9.27 -6.45 -7.16
CA GLU A 105 -9.57 -5.69 -5.94
C GLU A 105 -10.68 -6.34 -5.11
N GLU A 106 -11.72 -6.90 -5.76
CA GLU A 106 -12.79 -7.65 -5.12
C GLU A 106 -12.25 -8.87 -4.35
N LYS A 107 -11.28 -9.61 -4.91
CA LYS A 107 -10.64 -10.73 -4.22
C LYS A 107 -9.89 -10.25 -2.97
N ILE A 108 -9.16 -9.13 -3.07
CA ILE A 108 -8.44 -8.57 -1.92
C ILE A 108 -9.41 -8.13 -0.82
N ILE A 109 -10.49 -7.42 -1.18
CA ILE A 109 -11.56 -7.02 -0.25
C ILE A 109 -12.14 -8.22 0.47
N ASN A 110 -12.50 -9.27 -0.27
CA ASN A 110 -13.06 -10.49 0.31
C ASN A 110 -12.07 -11.18 1.26
N ILE A 111 -10.79 -11.29 0.89
CA ILE A 111 -9.76 -11.85 1.75
C ILE A 111 -9.66 -11.03 3.05
N VAL A 112 -9.54 -9.71 2.95
CA VAL A 112 -9.44 -8.84 4.13
C VAL A 112 -10.67 -8.99 5.04
N TYR A 113 -11.87 -9.03 4.46
CA TYR A 113 -13.11 -9.25 5.20
C TYR A 113 -13.12 -10.59 5.94
N GLU A 114 -12.77 -11.69 5.27
CA GLU A 114 -12.72 -13.01 5.90
C GLU A 114 -11.66 -13.08 7.01
N TYR A 115 -10.47 -12.50 6.80
CA TYR A 115 -9.45 -12.42 7.85
C TYR A 115 -9.92 -11.62 9.07
N ASN A 116 -10.62 -10.50 8.87
CA ASN A 116 -11.15 -9.68 9.96
C ASN A 116 -12.26 -10.37 10.77
N LYS A 117 -12.91 -11.42 10.23
CA LYS A 117 -13.88 -12.24 10.97
C LYS A 117 -13.23 -13.27 11.89
N ILE A 118 -11.96 -13.60 11.67
CA ILE A 118 -11.27 -14.63 12.45
C ILE A 118 -11.18 -14.16 13.90
N LYS A 119 -11.77 -14.93 14.81
CA LYS A 119 -11.66 -14.72 16.24
C LYS A 119 -10.58 -15.63 16.80
N THR A 120 -9.58 -15.03 17.44
CA THR A 120 -8.50 -15.74 18.14
C THR A 120 -8.60 -15.48 19.63
N SER A 121 -8.42 -16.52 20.45
CA SER A 121 -8.45 -16.40 21.92
C SER A 121 -7.13 -16.78 22.59
N GLU A 122 -6.10 -17.09 21.81
CA GLU A 122 -4.79 -17.48 22.34
C GLU A 122 -4.04 -16.28 22.92
N ASN A 123 -3.48 -16.46 24.12
CA ASN A 123 -2.46 -15.57 24.66
C ASN A 123 -1.11 -15.95 24.04
N ASN A 124 -0.92 -15.57 22.78
CA ASN A 124 0.36 -15.74 22.13
C ASN A 124 1.33 -14.61 22.53
N TYR A 125 2.62 -14.80 22.23
CA TYR A 125 3.67 -13.83 22.52
C TYR A 125 3.31 -12.40 22.06
N VAL A 126 2.67 -12.28 20.88
CA VAL A 126 2.32 -10.98 20.31
C VAL A 126 1.23 -10.29 21.13
N ARG A 127 0.18 -11.02 21.52
CA ARG A 127 -0.88 -10.52 22.40
C ARG A 127 -0.32 -10.20 23.79
N GLU A 128 0.52 -11.04 24.36
CA GLU A 128 1.07 -10.82 25.72
C GLU A 128 1.97 -9.58 25.82
N ASN A 129 2.77 -9.31 24.78
CA ASN A 129 3.80 -8.27 24.84
C ASN A 129 3.42 -6.97 24.13
N PHE A 130 2.47 -7.02 23.18
CA PHE A 130 2.15 -5.89 22.31
C PHE A 130 0.66 -5.54 22.22
N ALA A 131 -0.23 -6.29 22.88
CA ALA A 131 -1.64 -5.91 22.98
C ALA A 131 -1.79 -4.50 23.56
N ASP A 132 -2.77 -3.76 23.06
CA ASP A 132 -3.17 -2.42 23.48
C ASP A 132 -2.06 -1.34 23.36
N THR A 133 -0.93 -1.69 22.73
CA THR A 133 0.11 -0.73 22.32
C THR A 133 0.01 -0.41 20.83
N PHE A 134 -0.14 -1.44 20.01
CA PHE A 134 -0.12 -1.33 18.55
C PHE A 134 -1.40 -1.82 17.87
N PHE A 135 -2.20 -2.61 18.56
CA PHE A 135 -3.50 -3.13 18.13
C PHE A 135 -4.37 -3.43 19.37
N PHE A 136 -5.69 -3.42 19.23
CA PHE A 136 -6.60 -3.68 20.35
C PHE A 136 -6.65 -5.17 20.70
N SER A 137 -6.71 -5.48 21.99
CA SER A 137 -6.77 -6.84 22.54
C SER A 137 -8.13 -7.55 22.44
N LYS A 138 -9.09 -7.01 21.70
CA LYS A 138 -10.41 -7.67 21.55
C LYS A 138 -10.33 -9.01 20.79
#